data_AF-A0A0Q8EP39-F1
#
_entry.id   AF-A0A0Q8EP39-F1
#
_cell.length_a   1.000
_cell.length_b   1.000
_cell.length_c   1.000
_cell.angle_alpha   90.00
_cell.angle_beta   90.00
_cell.angle_gamma   90.00
#
_symmetry.space_group_name_H-M   'P 1'
#
loop_
_entity.id
_entity.type
_entity.pdbx_description
1 polymer ?
#
loop_
_entity_poly.entity_id
_entity_poly.type
_entity_poly.pdbx_seq_one_letter_code
_entity_poly.pdbx_strand_id
1 'polypeptide(L)'
;MTISLLPAGPADDVPYELWEGEEAALAEAAAAGSRAAEWIRSLPGAPSPCPVGSWLAGELPQAIEAATSSLDPGDCDRMGPEGVMVDGNGGVDEGIRSSLAAVPCAVQDARWLTPDQQIRLVAVASLVAGAARLLAEDPGTRIMTGELSRMWALVDHAIA
;
A
#
# COMPACT_ATOMS: atom_id res chain seq x y z
N MET A 1 18.11 -47.22 -3.73
CA MET A 1 18.47 -45.79 -3.80
C MET A 1 17.82 -45.11 -2.62
N THR A 2 18.60 -44.69 -1.65
CA THR A 2 18.14 -44.04 -0.43
C THR A 2 18.31 -42.55 -0.64
N ILE A 3 17.20 -41.80 -0.72
CA ILE A 3 17.24 -40.34 -0.81
C ILE A 3 17.55 -39.83 0.61
N SER A 4 18.79 -39.37 0.83
CA SER A 4 19.13 -38.63 2.03
C SER A 4 18.42 -37.28 2.00
N LEU A 5 17.39 -37.13 2.83
CA LEU A 5 16.85 -35.83 3.20
C LEU A 5 17.87 -35.16 4.13
N LEU A 6 18.69 -34.28 3.58
CA LEU A 6 19.46 -33.34 4.39
C LEU A 6 18.44 -32.43 5.12
N PRO A 7 18.66 -32.10 6.40
CA PRO A 7 17.80 -31.17 7.10
C PRO A 7 17.90 -29.80 6.41
N ALA A 8 16.76 -29.20 6.08
CA ALA A 8 16.70 -27.80 5.70
C ALA A 8 17.30 -26.99 6.86
N GLY A 9 18.47 -26.40 6.64
CA GLY A 9 19.03 -25.42 7.57
C GLY A 9 18.06 -24.24 7.73
N PRO A 10 18.19 -23.44 8.80
CA PRO A 10 17.32 -22.28 9.01
C PRO A 10 17.42 -21.37 7.78
N ALA A 11 16.28 -21.07 7.15
CA ALA A 11 16.18 -20.24 5.96
C ALA A 11 16.47 -18.74 6.24
N ASP A 12 16.94 -18.40 7.45
CA ASP A 12 17.04 -17.03 7.94
C ASP A 12 18.37 -16.32 7.60
N ASP A 13 19.33 -16.98 6.96
CA ASP A 13 20.66 -16.41 6.67
C ASP A 13 20.92 -16.10 5.19
N VAL A 14 19.91 -16.15 4.30
CA VAL A 14 20.07 -15.64 2.93
C VAL A 14 19.78 -14.13 2.95
N PRO A 15 20.79 -13.27 2.73
CA PRO A 15 20.55 -11.83 2.65
C PRO A 15 19.56 -11.55 1.51
N TYR A 16 18.57 -10.72 1.78
CA TYR A 16 17.67 -10.23 0.76
C TYR A 16 18.46 -9.53 -0.35
N GLU A 17 18.29 -9.99 -1.59
CA GLU A 17 18.93 -9.41 -2.77
C GLU A 17 17.92 -8.48 -3.45
N LEU A 18 18.28 -7.20 -3.55
CA LEU A 18 17.44 -6.17 -4.16
C LEU A 18 17.15 -6.48 -5.63
N TRP A 19 15.90 -6.33 -6.04
CA TRP A 19 15.52 -6.43 -7.44
C TRP A 19 16.03 -5.22 -8.24
N GLU A 20 16.32 -5.44 -9.53
CA GLU A 20 16.67 -4.35 -10.43
C GLU A 20 15.53 -3.33 -10.49
N GLY A 21 15.81 -2.07 -10.14
CA GLY A 21 14.84 -0.98 -10.16
C GLY A 21 13.97 -0.85 -8.89
N GLU A 22 14.17 -1.71 -7.88
CA GLU A 22 13.39 -1.69 -6.64
C GLU A 22 13.46 -0.36 -5.90
N GLU A 23 14.67 0.13 -5.60
CA GLU A 23 14.84 1.41 -4.87
C GLU A 23 14.14 2.58 -5.59
N ALA A 24 14.22 2.61 -6.92
CA ALA A 24 13.57 3.63 -7.71
C ALA A 24 12.04 3.51 -7.64
N ALA A 25 11.50 2.29 -7.71
CA ALA A 25 10.07 2.04 -7.63
C ALA A 25 9.51 2.36 -6.23
N LEU A 26 10.26 2.06 -5.16
CA LEU A 26 9.89 2.41 -3.78
C LEU A 26 9.99 3.93 -3.53
N ALA A 27 11.00 4.61 -4.09
CA ALA A 27 11.10 6.06 -4.03
C ALA A 27 9.93 6.73 -4.78
N GLU A 28 9.54 6.20 -5.93
CA GLU A 28 8.37 6.64 -6.69
C GLU A 28 7.08 6.46 -5.87
N ALA A 29 6.94 5.32 -5.18
CA ALA A 29 5.81 5.04 -4.30
C ALA A 29 5.69 6.08 -3.18
N ALA A 30 6.77 6.31 -2.43
CA ALA A 30 6.80 7.28 -1.35
C ALA A 30 6.47 8.71 -1.86
N ALA A 31 6.99 9.08 -3.04
CA ALA A 31 6.69 10.36 -3.65
C ALA A 31 5.21 10.48 -4.06
N ALA A 32 4.63 9.43 -4.64
CA ALA A 32 3.21 9.39 -5.01
C ALA A 32 2.30 9.48 -3.79
N GLY A 33 2.64 8.77 -2.71
CA GLY A 33 1.91 8.84 -1.45
C GLY A 33 1.96 10.22 -0.81
N SER A 34 3.11 10.90 -0.83
CA SER A 34 3.25 12.27 -0.34
C SER A 34 2.35 13.25 -1.13
N ARG A 35 2.34 13.16 -2.46
CA ARG A 35 1.45 13.97 -3.31
C ARG A 35 -0.02 13.68 -3.02
N ALA A 36 -0.38 12.40 -2.88
CA ALA A 36 -1.74 12.00 -2.59
C ALA A 36 -2.20 12.53 -1.22
N ALA A 37 -1.35 12.45 -0.20
CA ALA A 37 -1.65 12.98 1.12
C ALA A 37 -1.77 14.51 1.12
N GLU A 38 -0.94 15.22 0.37
CA GLU A 38 -1.08 16.67 0.16
C GLU A 38 -2.41 17.01 -0.51
N TRP A 39 -2.79 16.28 -1.56
CA TRP A 39 -4.09 16.44 -2.21
C TRP A 39 -5.25 16.22 -1.24
N ILE A 40 -5.23 15.16 -0.42
CA ILE A 40 -6.29 14.90 0.58
C ILE A 40 -6.39 16.07 1.56
N ARG A 41 -5.25 16.61 2.04
CA ARG A 41 -5.21 17.78 2.94
C ARG A 41 -5.76 19.04 2.28
N SER A 42 -5.72 19.14 0.95
CA SER A 42 -6.25 20.28 0.19
C SER A 42 -7.77 20.23 -0.04
N LEU A 43 -8.42 19.10 0.25
CA LEU A 43 -9.86 18.93 0.05
C LEU A 43 -10.66 19.90 0.94
N PRO A 44 -11.90 20.25 0.53
CA PRO A 44 -12.78 21.06 1.36
C PRO A 44 -12.97 20.45 2.75
N GLY A 45 -12.75 21.28 3.78
CA GLY A 45 -13.01 20.89 5.16
C GLY A 45 -14.50 20.74 5.45
N ALA A 46 -14.82 19.93 6.45
CA ALA A 46 -16.20 19.80 6.92
C ALA A 46 -16.72 21.16 7.45
N PRO A 47 -17.98 21.54 7.17
CA PRO A 47 -18.55 22.80 7.63
C PRO A 47 -18.75 22.85 9.16
N SER A 48 -18.65 21.71 9.84
CA SER A 48 -18.70 21.60 11.29
C SER A 48 -17.83 20.43 11.74
N PRO A 49 -17.28 20.45 12.97
CA PRO A 49 -16.45 19.37 13.47
C PRO A 49 -17.20 18.03 13.44
N CYS A 50 -16.63 17.03 12.78
CA CYS A 50 -17.16 15.67 12.73
C CYS A 50 -16.01 14.66 12.64
N PRO A 51 -16.20 13.41 13.09
CA PRO A 51 -15.14 12.40 13.11
C PRO A 51 -14.51 12.17 11.73
N VAL A 52 -15.33 12.07 10.68
CA VAL A 52 -14.87 11.86 9.30
C VAL A 52 -14.08 13.06 8.80
N GLY A 53 -14.48 14.28 9.15
CA GLY A 53 -13.74 15.50 8.79
C GLY A 53 -12.36 15.55 9.43
N SER A 54 -12.26 15.23 10.72
CA SER A 54 -10.97 15.15 11.43
C SER A 54 -10.07 14.04 10.88
N TRP A 55 -10.67 12.88 10.58
CA TRP A 55 -9.96 11.73 10.02
C TRP A 55 -9.41 12.02 8.62
N LEU A 56 -10.24 12.56 7.72
CA LEU A 56 -9.81 12.94 6.37
C LEU A 56 -8.73 14.04 6.38
N ALA A 57 -8.80 14.99 7.30
CA ALA A 57 -7.82 16.09 7.37
C ALA A 57 -6.49 15.67 8.00
N GLY A 58 -6.45 14.57 8.77
CA GLY A 58 -5.32 14.19 9.60
C GLY A 58 -4.85 12.76 9.40
N GLU A 59 -5.62 11.81 9.90
CA GLU A 59 -5.24 10.40 10.00
C GLU A 59 -5.13 9.71 8.63
N LEU A 60 -6.07 9.95 7.70
CA LEU A 60 -6.02 9.31 6.38
C LEU A 60 -4.78 9.73 5.55
N PRO A 61 -4.43 11.03 5.41
CA PRO A 61 -3.20 11.44 4.75
C PRO A 61 -1.95 10.79 5.35
N GLN A 62 -1.88 10.69 6.69
CA GLN A 62 -0.77 10.02 7.38
C GLN A 62 -0.71 8.53 7.07
N ALA A 63 -1.87 7.85 7.04
CA ALA A 63 -1.94 6.44 6.67
C ALA A 63 -1.49 6.20 5.23
N ILE A 64 -1.82 7.10 4.29
CA ILE A 64 -1.36 7.02 2.89
C ILE A 64 0.16 7.18 2.77
N GLU A 65 0.73 8.19 3.43
CA GLU A 65 2.18 8.40 3.48
C GLU A 65 2.91 7.22 4.12
N ALA A 66 2.39 6.72 5.24
CA ALA A 66 2.96 5.59 5.94
C ALA A 66 2.87 4.31 5.09
N ALA A 67 1.71 4.01 4.48
CA ALA A 67 1.54 2.84 3.60
C ALA A 67 2.54 2.83 2.44
N THR A 68 2.71 3.97 1.76
CA THR A 68 3.55 4.07 0.57
C THR A 68 5.04 4.13 0.87
N SER A 69 5.43 4.65 2.04
CA SER A 69 6.83 4.68 2.48
C SER A 69 7.28 3.41 3.20
N SER A 70 6.34 2.59 3.67
CA SER A 70 6.61 1.30 4.34
C SER A 70 6.59 0.10 3.41
N LEU A 71 6.33 0.30 2.10
CA LEU A 71 6.29 -0.80 1.16
C LEU A 71 7.58 -1.60 1.21
N ASP A 72 7.43 -2.89 1.50
CA ASP A 72 8.53 -3.82 1.68
C ASP A 72 8.29 -5.03 0.76
N PRO A 73 8.98 -5.07 -0.38
CA PRO A 73 8.97 -6.22 -1.28
C PRO A 73 9.49 -7.52 -0.62
N GLY A 74 10.22 -7.45 0.49
CA GLY A 74 10.63 -8.60 1.29
C GLY A 74 9.51 -9.21 2.16
N ASP A 75 8.46 -8.45 2.46
CA ASP A 75 7.25 -8.91 3.17
C ASP A 75 6.23 -9.50 2.18
N CYS A 76 6.69 -10.45 1.36
CA CYS A 76 5.88 -11.15 0.38
C CYS A 76 5.40 -12.53 0.85
N ASP A 77 4.40 -13.05 0.14
CA ASP A 77 3.82 -14.37 0.32
C ASP A 77 4.95 -15.40 0.25
N ARG A 78 5.11 -16.19 1.32
CA ARG A 78 6.21 -17.15 1.45
C ARG A 78 5.77 -18.47 2.06
N MET A 79 6.50 -19.53 1.74
CA MET A 79 6.30 -20.82 2.40
C MET A 79 6.90 -20.77 3.81
N GLY A 80 6.06 -20.95 4.82
CA GLY A 80 6.49 -21.14 6.20
C GLY A 80 7.23 -22.47 6.41
N PRO A 81 7.90 -22.64 7.56
CA PRO A 81 8.72 -23.83 7.85
C PRO A 81 7.90 -25.13 7.91
N GLU A 82 6.59 -25.04 8.14
CA GLU A 82 5.68 -26.19 8.16
C GLU A 82 5.11 -26.54 6.78
N GLY A 83 5.54 -25.85 5.72
CA GLY A 83 4.99 -26.04 4.37
C GLY A 83 3.60 -25.43 4.21
N VAL A 84 3.27 -24.39 5.01
CA VAL A 84 2.02 -23.62 4.92
C VAL A 84 2.33 -22.25 4.33
N MET A 85 1.46 -21.75 3.44
CA MET A 85 1.56 -20.39 2.93
C MET A 85 1.40 -19.38 4.06
N VAL A 86 2.33 -18.45 4.16
CA VAL A 86 2.26 -17.26 5.01
C VAL A 86 2.03 -16.09 4.08
N ASP A 87 0.88 -15.43 4.24
CA ASP A 87 0.55 -14.24 3.46
C ASP A 87 1.44 -13.07 3.90
N GLY A 88 2.08 -12.43 2.92
CA GLY A 88 2.80 -11.19 3.10
C GLY A 88 1.82 -10.00 3.11
N ASN A 89 2.26 -8.90 3.71
CA ASN A 89 1.50 -7.65 3.72
C ASN A 89 2.12 -6.57 2.81
N GLY A 90 3.22 -6.87 2.12
CA GLY A 90 3.97 -5.92 1.30
C GLY A 90 4.48 -4.74 2.12
N GLY A 91 4.72 -4.93 3.42
CA GLY A 91 5.24 -3.92 4.35
C GLY A 91 4.18 -3.07 5.06
N VAL A 92 2.90 -3.20 4.70
CA VAL A 92 1.83 -2.36 5.26
C VAL A 92 1.20 -3.01 6.51
N ASP A 93 1.25 -2.31 7.64
CA ASP A 93 0.70 -2.81 8.89
C ASP A 93 -0.84 -2.85 8.90
N GLU A 94 -1.39 -3.70 9.77
CA GLU A 94 -2.83 -3.97 9.85
C GLU A 94 -3.67 -2.73 10.17
N GLY A 95 -3.15 -1.81 10.98
CA GLY A 95 -3.85 -0.57 11.32
C GLY A 95 -4.01 0.33 10.10
N ILE A 96 -2.94 0.48 9.32
CA ILE A 96 -2.97 1.22 8.05
C ILE A 96 -3.92 0.53 7.07
N ARG A 97 -3.82 -0.79 6.87
CA ARG A 97 -4.72 -1.54 5.97
C ARG A 97 -6.18 -1.35 6.35
N SER A 98 -6.49 -1.46 7.65
CA SER A 98 -7.83 -1.24 8.18
C SER A 98 -8.33 0.19 7.91
N SER A 99 -7.46 1.20 8.07
CA SER A 99 -7.77 2.59 7.77
C SER A 99 -8.11 2.80 6.29
N LEU A 100 -7.29 2.25 5.39
CA LEU A 100 -7.54 2.32 3.94
C LEU A 100 -8.84 1.60 3.55
N ALA A 101 -9.09 0.43 4.13
CA ALA A 101 -10.31 -0.36 3.88
C ALA A 101 -11.59 0.33 4.40
N ALA A 102 -11.49 1.25 5.36
CA ALA A 102 -12.61 2.01 5.88
C ALA A 102 -13.06 3.16 4.94
N VAL A 103 -12.19 3.61 4.02
CA VAL A 103 -12.45 4.76 3.13
C VAL A 103 -13.78 4.65 2.37
N PRO A 104 -14.11 3.54 1.68
CA PRO A 104 -15.38 3.43 0.95
C PRO A 104 -16.63 3.63 1.82
N CYS A 105 -16.57 3.22 3.09
CA CYS A 105 -17.65 3.42 4.06
C CYS A 105 -17.67 4.86 4.58
N ALA A 106 -16.51 5.40 4.98
CA ALA A 106 -16.39 6.72 5.59
C ALA A 106 -16.70 7.87 4.62
N VAL A 107 -16.39 7.73 3.32
CA VAL A 107 -16.67 8.81 2.34
C VAL A 107 -18.17 9.09 2.17
N GLN A 108 -19.05 8.14 2.49
CA GLN A 108 -20.51 8.33 2.43
C GLN A 108 -21.00 9.40 3.41
N ASP A 109 -20.27 9.57 4.51
CA ASP A 109 -20.53 10.58 5.54
C ASP A 109 -19.88 11.93 5.21
N ALA A 110 -18.95 11.96 4.25
CA ALA A 110 -18.27 13.16 3.76
C ALA A 110 -19.13 13.94 2.74
N ARG A 111 -20.38 14.26 3.11
CA ARG A 111 -21.38 14.90 2.22
C ARG A 111 -21.04 16.32 1.78
N TRP A 112 -20.03 16.94 2.38
CA TRP A 112 -19.52 18.24 1.95
C TRP A 112 -18.55 18.14 0.76
N LEU A 113 -18.06 16.94 0.46
CA LEU A 113 -17.27 16.67 -0.74
C LEU A 113 -18.18 16.39 -1.93
N THR A 114 -17.70 16.70 -3.14
CA THR A 114 -18.39 16.30 -4.36
C THR A 114 -18.30 14.78 -4.56
N PRO A 115 -19.23 14.16 -5.32
CA PRO A 115 -19.13 12.75 -5.67
C PRO A 115 -17.81 12.40 -6.36
N ASP A 116 -17.27 13.32 -7.17
CA ASP A 116 -15.98 13.18 -7.83
C ASP A 116 -14.81 13.11 -6.82
N GLN A 117 -14.82 13.98 -5.80
CA GLN A 117 -13.82 13.93 -4.73
C GLN A 117 -13.94 12.64 -3.90
N GLN A 118 -15.16 12.20 -3.61
CA GLN A 118 -15.39 10.95 -2.87
C GLN A 118 -14.88 9.73 -3.64
N ILE A 119 -15.14 9.64 -4.95
CA ILE A 119 -14.65 8.49 -5.73
C ILE A 119 -13.13 8.53 -5.91
N ARG A 120 -12.52 9.71 -6.05
CA ARG A 120 -11.07 9.86 -6.10
C ARG A 120 -10.41 9.43 -4.79
N LEU A 121 -11.00 9.74 -3.63
CA LEU A 121 -10.54 9.24 -2.32
C LEU A 121 -10.56 7.71 -2.27
N VAL A 122 -11.66 7.09 -2.71
CA VAL A 122 -11.78 5.63 -2.78
C VAL A 122 -10.74 5.03 -3.72
N ALA A 123 -10.52 5.65 -4.88
CA ALA A 123 -9.53 5.20 -5.85
C ALA A 123 -8.11 5.25 -5.26
N VAL A 124 -7.71 6.38 -4.65
CA VAL A 124 -6.40 6.53 -4.00
C VAL A 124 -6.20 5.46 -2.92
N ALA A 125 -7.15 5.30 -2.00
CA ALA A 125 -7.04 4.32 -0.93
C ALA A 125 -6.95 2.88 -1.44
N SER A 126 -7.75 2.54 -2.47
CA SER A 126 -7.75 1.21 -3.08
C SER A 126 -6.47 0.92 -3.85
N LEU A 127 -5.91 1.92 -4.54
CA LEU A 127 -4.63 1.79 -5.25
C LEU A 127 -3.48 1.60 -4.27
N VAL A 128 -3.43 2.36 -3.17
CA VAL A 128 -2.40 2.19 -2.14
C VAL A 128 -2.48 0.81 -1.48
N ALA A 129 -3.68 0.38 -1.09
CA ALA A 129 -3.87 -0.97 -0.54
C ALA A 129 -3.53 -2.07 -1.57
N GLY A 130 -3.89 -1.86 -2.84
CA GLY A 130 -3.58 -2.77 -3.93
C GLY A 130 -2.08 -2.88 -4.23
N ALA A 131 -1.31 -1.79 -4.08
CA ALA A 131 0.13 -1.79 -4.30
C ALA A 131 0.85 -2.69 -3.28
N ALA A 132 0.43 -2.63 -2.01
CA ALA A 132 0.91 -3.52 -0.97
C ALA A 132 0.60 -4.99 -1.29
N ARG A 133 -0.63 -5.29 -1.74
CA ARG A 133 -0.99 -6.66 -2.14
C ARG A 133 -0.22 -7.15 -3.36
N LEU A 134 0.01 -6.27 -4.33
CA LEU A 134 0.76 -6.58 -5.54
C LEU A 134 2.23 -6.92 -5.22
N LEU A 135 2.83 -6.21 -4.27
CA LEU A 135 4.16 -6.55 -3.74
C LEU A 135 4.13 -7.81 -2.87
N ALA A 136 3.05 -8.07 -2.14
CA ALA A 136 2.93 -9.31 -1.38
C ALA A 136 2.89 -10.55 -2.31
N GLU A 137 2.26 -10.47 -3.47
CA GLU A 137 2.06 -11.64 -4.34
C GLU A 137 3.29 -12.04 -5.17
N ASP A 138 3.92 -11.07 -5.85
CA ASP A 138 5.07 -11.33 -6.73
C ASP A 138 5.90 -10.03 -6.92
N PRO A 139 6.62 -9.59 -5.89
CA PRO A 139 7.27 -8.28 -5.90
C PRO A 139 8.27 -8.13 -7.06
N GLY A 140 9.10 -9.15 -7.29
CA GLY A 140 10.13 -9.15 -8.33
C GLY A 140 9.56 -8.96 -9.73
N THR A 141 8.57 -9.78 -10.12
CA THR A 141 7.96 -9.62 -11.45
C THR A 141 7.30 -8.25 -11.59
N ARG A 142 6.59 -7.79 -10.57
CA ARG A 142 5.76 -6.59 -10.65
C ARG A 142 6.58 -5.29 -10.71
N ILE A 143 7.73 -5.27 -10.02
CA ILE A 143 8.71 -4.19 -10.13
C ILE A 143 9.31 -4.20 -11.54
N MET A 144 9.80 -5.35 -12.02
CA MET A 144 10.45 -5.44 -13.34
C MET A 144 9.52 -5.12 -14.51
N THR A 145 8.23 -5.47 -14.42
CA THR A 145 7.23 -5.16 -15.46
C THR A 145 6.64 -3.75 -15.33
N GLY A 146 7.06 -2.98 -14.33
CA GLY A 146 6.60 -1.61 -14.07
C GLY A 146 5.14 -1.51 -13.67
N GLU A 147 4.56 -2.56 -13.09
CA GLU A 147 3.17 -2.53 -12.61
C GLU A 147 2.99 -1.58 -11.44
N LEU A 148 3.95 -1.56 -10.51
CA LEU A 148 3.94 -0.66 -9.38
C LEU A 148 3.94 0.81 -9.84
N SER A 149 4.81 1.19 -10.78
CA SER A 149 4.81 2.52 -11.38
C SER A 149 3.51 2.88 -12.09
N ARG A 150 2.86 1.91 -12.76
CA ARG A 150 1.53 2.14 -13.36
C ARG A 150 0.47 2.44 -12.30
N MET A 151 0.52 1.82 -11.12
CA MET A 151 -0.38 2.15 -10.02
C MET A 151 -0.18 3.59 -9.54
N TRP A 152 1.07 4.06 -9.45
CA TRP A 152 1.37 5.44 -9.04
C TRP A 152 0.94 6.46 -10.08
N ALA A 153 1.06 6.14 -11.37
CA ALA A 153 0.48 6.98 -12.42
C ALA A 153 -1.06 7.10 -12.30
N LEU A 154 -1.75 6.04 -11.86
CA LEU A 154 -3.19 6.10 -11.59
C LEU A 154 -3.51 6.95 -10.34
N VAL A 155 -2.68 6.88 -9.30
CA VAL A 155 -2.79 7.76 -8.13
C VAL A 155 -2.62 9.21 -8.55
N ASP A 156 -1.56 9.52 -9.31
CA ASP A 156 -1.31 10.86 -9.84
C ASP A 156 -2.47 11.37 -10.70
N HIS A 157 -3.06 10.50 -11.52
CA HIS A 157 -4.24 10.85 -12.30
C HIS A 157 -5.47 11.14 -11.42
N ALA A 158 -5.67 10.39 -10.34
CA ALA A 158 -6.80 10.58 -9.44
C ALA A 158 -6.72 11.92 -8.69
N ILE A 159 -5.52 12.41 -8.43
CA ILE A 159 -5.27 13.65 -7.65
C ILE A 159 -4.99 14.88 -8.52
N ALA A 160 -5.01 14.73 -9.86
CA ALA A 160 -4.82 15.81 -10.82
C ALA A 160 -6.02 16.75 -10.98
#